data_AF-A0A940ZDE0-F1
#
_entry.id   AF-A0A940ZDE0-F1
#
_cell.length_a   1.000
_cell.length_b   1.000
_cell.length_c   1.000
_cell.angle_alpha   90.00
_cell.angle_beta   90.00
_cell.angle_gamma   90.00
#
_symmetry.space_group_name_H-M   'P 1'
#
loop_
_entity.id
_entity.type
_entity.pdbx_description
1 polymer ?
#
loop_
_entity_poly.entity_id
_entity_poly.type
_entity_poly.pdbx_seq_one_letter_code
_entity_poly.pdbx_strand_id
1 'polypeptide(L)' 'MAGKPSEKEEEYFIRMEFEKKKKLEEEKHKKLGEVEKKKIKELHYMRCPKCGMELIEIYYNGVHTD' A
#
# COMPACT_ATOMS: atom_id res chain seq x y z
N MET A 1 -27.13 -32.16 28.83
CA MET A 1 -27.61 -30.85 28.34
C MET A 1 -27.23 -30.75 26.88
N ALA A 2 -28.20 -30.85 25.98
CA ALA A 2 -27.98 -30.64 24.55
C ALA A 2 -27.72 -29.15 24.32
N GLY A 3 -26.48 -28.79 23.99
CA GLY A 3 -26.12 -27.42 23.64
C GLY A 3 -27.01 -26.94 22.49
N LYS A 4 -27.58 -25.74 22.62
CA LYS A 4 -28.49 -25.19 21.60
C LYS A 4 -27.68 -24.99 20.30
N PRO A 5 -28.20 -25.41 19.14
CA PRO A 5 -27.51 -25.24 17.85
C PRO A 5 -27.08 -23.80 17.56
N SER A 6 -27.82 -22.82 18.10
CA SER A 6 -27.62 -21.38 17.89
C SER A 6 -26.25 -20.87 18.34
N GLU A 7 -25.69 -21.40 19.44
CA GLU A 7 -24.39 -20.93 19.95
C GLU A 7 -23.23 -21.30 19.03
N LYS A 8 -23.33 -22.46 18.35
CA LYS A 8 -22.30 -22.91 17.40
C LYS A 8 -22.34 -22.13 16.09
N GLU A 9 -23.54 -21.73 15.66
CA GLU A 9 -23.71 -20.90 14.47
C GLU A 9 -23.20 -19.47 14.74
N GLU A 10 -23.51 -18.89 15.90
CA GLU A 10 -23.01 -17.58 16.31
C GLU A 10 -21.48 -17.54 16.38
N GLU A 11 -20.84 -18.54 17.01
CA GLU A 11 -19.37 -18.63 17.02
C GLU A 11 -18.77 -18.74 15.61
N TYR A 12 -19.42 -19.49 14.73
CA TYR A 12 -18.98 -19.63 13.34
C TYR A 12 -19.05 -18.29 12.61
N PHE A 13 -20.15 -17.55 12.75
CA PHE A 13 -20.28 -16.22 12.15
C PHE A 13 -19.28 -15.22 12.73
N ILE A 14 -19.05 -15.21 14.04
CA ILE A 14 -18.06 -14.33 14.69
C ILE A 14 -16.64 -14.61 14.15
N ARG A 15 -16.24 -15.88 14.03
CA ARG A 15 -14.93 -16.25 13.45
C ARG A 15 -14.82 -15.80 11.99
N MET A 16 -15.86 -16.03 11.20
CA MET A 16 -15.90 -15.63 9.79
C MET A 16 -15.83 -14.11 9.61
N GLU A 17 -16.53 -13.34 10.44
CA GLU A 17 -16.47 -11.88 10.42
C GLU A 17 -15.10 -11.36 10.86
N PHE A 18 -14.50 -11.96 11.88
CA PHE A 18 -13.17 -11.60 12.34
C PHE A 18 -12.12 -11.85 11.25
N GLU A 19 -12.17 -13.01 10.59
CA GLU A 19 -11.27 -13.30 9.46
C GLU A 19 -11.46 -12.34 8.29
N LYS A 20 -12.71 -11.99 7.95
CA LYS A 20 -13.00 -10.98 6.92
C LYS A 20 -12.43 -9.62 7.28
N LYS A 21 -12.62 -9.16 8.52
CA LYS A 21 -12.08 -7.90 9.03
C LYS A 21 -10.56 -7.89 9.00
N LYS A 22 -9.92 -8.98 9.44
CA LYS A 22 -8.46 -9.14 9.41
C LYS A 22 -7.92 -9.05 7.99
N LYS A 23 -8.52 -9.76 7.02
CA LYS A 23 -8.13 -9.69 5.60
C LYS A 23 -8.28 -8.28 5.04
N LEU A 24 -9.39 -7.60 5.34
CA LEU A 24 -9.61 -6.20 4.92
C LEU A 24 -8.56 -5.24 5.51
N GLU A 25 -8.16 -5.44 6.76
CA GLU A 25 -7.12 -4.63 7.39
C GLU A 25 -5.75 -4.87 6.75
N GLU A 26 -5.38 -6.15 6.54
CA GLU A 26 -4.13 -6.52 5.86
C GLU A 26 -4.06 -5.94 4.43
N GLU A 27 -5.16 -5.99 3.67
CA GLU A 27 -5.25 -5.38 2.35
C GLU A 27 -5.10 -3.85 2.40
N LYS A 28 -5.70 -3.19 3.39
CA LYS A 28 -5.54 -1.74 3.59
C LYS A 28 -4.10 -1.38 3.88
N HIS A 29 -3.43 -2.09 4.78
CA HIS A 29 -2.02 -1.86 5.10
C HIS A 29 -1.12 -2.07 3.88
N LYS A 30 -1.35 -3.12 3.09
CA LYS A 30 -0.62 -3.34 1.83
C LYS A 30 -0.80 -2.20 0.83
N LYS A 31 -2.05 -1.77 0.61
CA LYS A 31 -2.37 -0.66 -0.29
C LYS A 31 -1.74 0.66 0.18
N LEU A 32 -1.75 0.93 1.49
CA LEU A 32 -1.11 2.12 2.05
C LEU A 32 0.41 2.12 1.78
N GLY A 33 1.09 0.99 2.03
CA GLY A 33 2.52 0.88 1.77
C GLY A 33 2.89 1.02 0.28
N GLU A 34 2.06 0.51 -0.63
CA GLU A 34 2.25 0.72 -2.07
C GLU A 34 2.06 2.17 -2.49
N VAL A 35 1.04 2.84 -1.95
CA VAL A 35 0.77 4.26 -2.23
C VAL A 35 1.91 5.14 -1.71
N GLU A 36 2.42 4.89 -0.51
CA GLU A 36 3.56 5.62 0.04
C GLU A 36 4.82 5.45 -0.81
N LYS A 37 5.12 4.21 -1.22
CA LYS A 37 6.25 3.94 -2.13
C LYS A 37 6.10 4.68 -3.46
N LYS A 38 4.89 4.74 -4.03
CA LYS A 38 4.62 5.49 -5.26
C LYS A 38 4.84 6.98 -5.05
N LYS A 39 4.29 7.56 -3.98
CA LYS A 39 4.49 8.98 -3.64
C LYS A 39 5.97 9.33 -3.46
N ILE A 40 6.73 8.48 -2.78
CA ILE A 40 8.18 8.70 -2.61
C ILE A 40 8.89 8.67 -3.97
N LYS A 41 8.57 7.69 -4.83
CA LYS A 41 9.15 7.64 -6.18
C LYS A 41 8.83 8.90 -6.99
N GLU A 42 7.58 9.35 -6.97
CA GLU A 42 7.14 10.56 -7.66
C GLU A 42 7.84 11.82 -7.12
N LEU A 43 8.00 11.93 -5.80
CA LEU A 43 8.71 13.06 -5.17
C LEU A 43 10.19 13.13 -5.56
N HIS A 44 10.85 11.99 -5.74
CA HIS A 44 12.27 11.94 -6.08
C HIS A 44 12.53 11.85 -7.59
N TYR A 45 11.48 11.62 -8.38
CA TYR A 45 11.59 11.58 -9.84
C TYR A 45 12.00 12.97 -10.36
N MET A 46 13.00 13.01 -11.25
CA MET A 46 13.57 14.26 -11.78
C MET A 46 14.05 15.23 -10.70
N ARG A 47 14.52 14.71 -9.55
CA ARG A 47 15.15 15.50 -8.48
C ARG A 47 16.59 15.05 -8.28
N CYS A 48 17.48 16.03 -8.07
CA CYS A 48 18.89 15.75 -7.79
C CYS A 48 19.04 15.08 -6.41
N PRO A 49 19.65 13.89 -6.29
CA PRO A 49 19.83 13.19 -5.02
C PRO A 49 20.79 13.89 -4.04
N LYS A 50 21.53 14.90 -4.51
CA LYS A 50 22.50 15.65 -3.69
C LYS A 50 21.89 16.86 -2.99
N CYS A 51 20.99 17.58 -3.65
CA CYS A 51 20.46 18.86 -3.16
C CYS A 51 18.94 19.03 -3.29
N GLY A 52 18.23 18.09 -3.92
CA GLY A 52 16.76 18.12 -4.04
C GLY A 52 16.19 19.11 -5.07
N MET A 53 17.04 19.77 -5.86
CA MET A 53 16.59 20.63 -6.96
C MET A 53 16.02 19.81 -8.12
N GLU A 54 15.12 20.40 -8.91
CA GLU A 54 14.60 19.79 -10.14
C GLU A 54 15.73 19.61 -11.16
N LEU A 55 15.82 18.40 -11.70
CA LEU A 55 16.64 18.10 -12.86
C LEU A 55 15.90 18.65 -14.08
N ILE A 56 16.62 19.41 -14.89
CA ILE A 56 16.14 19.97 -16.15
C ILE A 56 16.83 19.21 -17.28
N GLU A 57 16.07 18.69 -18.24
CA GLU A 57 16.65 18.12 -19.46
C GLU A 57 17.20 19.27 -20.32
N ILE A 58 18.52 19.28 -20.52
CA ILE A 58 19.19 20.26 -21.38
C ILE A 58 19.70 19.53 -22.61
N TYR A 59 19.21 19.90 -23.79
CA TYR A 59 19.71 19.38 -25.06
C TYR A 59 21.08 19.99 -25.36
N TYR A 60 22.14 19.20 -25.17
CA TYR A 60 23.49 19.61 -25.51
C TYR A 60 24.09 18.67 -26.58
N ASN A 61 24.31 19.19 -27.79
CA ASN A 61 25.05 18.53 -28.88
C ASN A 61 24.72 17.04 -29.15
N GLY A 62 23.42 16.68 -29.15
CA GLY A 62 22.97 15.37 -29.64
C GLY A 62 23.20 14.18 -28.69
N VAL A 63 23.50 14.41 -27.41
CA VAL A 63 23.65 13.34 -26.41
C VAL A 63 22.76 13.64 -25.20
N HIS A 64 21.89 12.70 -24.83
CA HIS A 64 21.06 12.79 -23.62
C HIS A 64 21.94 12.63 -22.37
N THR A 65 21.79 13.55 -21.39
CA THR A 65 22.35 13.39 -20.04
C THR A 65 21.21 13.62 -19.03
N ASP A 66 20.91 12.59 -18.24
CA ASP A 66 19.83 12.45 -17.25
C ASP A 66 20.21 12.88 -15.83
#